data_AF-A0A7C9DZ02-F1
#
_entry.id   AF-A0A7C9DZ02-F1
#
_cell.length_a   1.000
_cell.length_b   1.000
_cell.length_c   1.000
_cell.angle_alpha   90.00
_cell.angle_beta   90.00
_cell.angle_gamma   90.00
#
_symmetry.space_group_name_H-M   'P 1'
#
loop_
_entity.id
_entity.type
_entity.pdbx_description
1 polymer ?
#
loop_
_entity_poly.entity_id
_entity_poly.type
_entity_poly.pdbx_seq_one_letter_code
_entity_poly.pdbx_strand_id
1 'polypeptide(L)'
;SMAEQVVYLVDQTKGVLRRYDEEGDLWVDVFECERFKGAQHIAAAGGKVCVVAGGGGGIFVVDVTDAPVKVWVVEPPAGYKAVAVHVLPRMSRPEWSTV
;
A
#
# COMPACT_ATOMS: atom_id res chain seq x y z
N SER A 1 15.09 7.65 -14.74
CA SER A 1 15.60 6.38 -14.19
C SER A 1 14.44 5.41 -14.17
N MET A 2 14.67 4.12 -14.42
CA MET A 2 13.64 3.11 -14.13
C MET A 2 13.46 3.11 -12.62
N ALA A 3 12.29 3.56 -12.14
CA ALA A 3 11.91 3.25 -10.78
C ALA A 3 11.92 1.73 -10.66
N GLU A 4 12.83 1.19 -9.86
CA GLU A 4 12.87 -0.22 -9.51
C GLU A 4 11.45 -0.65 -9.12
N GLN A 5 10.89 -1.58 -9.88
CA GLN A 5 9.53 -2.05 -9.66
C GLN A 5 9.56 -3.07 -8.52
N VAL A 6 9.64 -2.57 -7.28
CA VAL A 6 9.59 -3.42 -6.09
C VAL A 6 8.22 -4.07 -6.00
N VAL A 7 8.20 -5.40 -5.88
CA VAL A 7 6.97 -6.15 -5.66
C VAL A 7 6.68 -6.22 -4.17
N TYR A 8 5.44 -5.90 -3.82
CA TYR A 8 4.92 -6.05 -2.47
C TYR A 8 3.80 -7.09 -2.45
N LEU A 9 3.69 -7.80 -1.33
CA LEU A 9 2.53 -8.63 -1.03
C LEU A 9 2.16 -8.53 0.45
N VAL A 10 0.96 -8.98 0.78
CA VAL A 10 0.55 -9.21 2.17
C VAL A 10 0.37 -10.71 2.37
N ASP A 11 1.07 -11.28 3.34
CA ASP A 11 0.73 -12.60 3.86
C ASP A 11 -0.55 -12.45 4.68
N GLN A 12 -1.70 -12.67 4.04
CA GLN A 12 -3.02 -12.49 4.64
C GLN A 12 -3.33 -13.48 5.77
N THR A 13 -2.52 -14.53 5.95
CA THR A 13 -2.68 -15.47 7.06
C THR A 13 -1.95 -14.96 8.30
N LYS A 14 -0.77 -14.38 8.10
CA LYS A 14 0.06 -13.83 9.19
C LYS A 14 -0.24 -12.37 9.51
N GLY A 15 -0.75 -11.60 8.55
CA GLY A 15 -0.93 -10.15 8.67
C GLY A 15 0.36 -9.36 8.43
N VAL A 16 1.24 -9.84 7.55
CA VAL A 16 2.57 -9.23 7.32
C VAL A 16 2.68 -8.67 5.91
N LEU A 17 2.98 -7.38 5.78
CA LEU A 17 3.40 -6.75 4.53
C LEU A 17 4.86 -7.11 4.26
N ARG A 18 5.12 -7.62 3.06
CA ARG A 18 6.43 -8.09 2.62
C ARG A 18 6.85 -7.39 1.33
N ARG A 19 8.14 -7.16 1.19
CA ARG A 19 8.77 -6.75 -0.07
C ARG A 19 9.58 -7.91 -0.63
N TYR A 20 9.58 -8.05 -1.95
CA TYR A 20 10.50 -8.96 -2.62
C TYR A 20 11.89 -8.32 -2.67
N ASP A 21 12.88 -9.06 -2.20
CA ASP A 21 14.30 -8.74 -2.32
C ASP A 21 14.89 -9.57 -3.46
N GLU A 22 15.20 -8.90 -4.57
CA GLU A 22 15.67 -9.55 -5.79
C GLU A 22 17.09 -10.11 -5.66
N GLU A 23 17.94 -9.49 -4.83
CA GLU A 23 19.32 -9.94 -4.62
C GLU A 23 19.35 -11.27 -3.86
N GLY A 24 18.47 -11.38 -2.86
CA GLY A 24 18.34 -12.57 -2.02
C GLY A 24 17.37 -13.63 -2.54
N ASP A 25 16.62 -13.34 -3.61
CA ASP A 25 15.48 -14.14 -4.11
C ASP A 25 14.53 -14.57 -2.97
N LEU A 26 14.16 -13.61 -2.12
CA LEU A 26 13.39 -13.89 -0.92
C LEU A 26 12.40 -12.77 -0.56
N TRP A 27 11.46 -13.09 0.31
CA TRP A 27 10.52 -12.11 0.87
C TRP A 27 11.01 -11.60 2.21
N VAL A 28 11.12 -10.28 2.36
CA VAL A 28 11.51 -9.60 3.60
C VAL A 28 10.28 -8.97 4.24
N ASP A 29 10.11 -9.19 5.55
CA ASP A 29 9.05 -8.56 6.34
C ASP A 29 9.31 -7.05 6.46
N VAL A 30 8.29 -6.24 6.15
CA VAL A 30 8.35 -4.76 6.17
C VAL A 30 7.55 -4.22 7.35
N PHE A 31 6.33 -4.73 7.53
CA PHE A 31 5.42 -4.24 8.56
C PHE A 31 4.40 -5.33 8.92
N GLU A 32 4.14 -5.51 10.21
CA GLU A 32 3.17 -6.47 10.71
C GLU A 32 1.96 -5.76 11.32
N CYS A 33 0.77 -6.23 10.98
CA CYS A 33 -0.48 -5.72 11.52
C CYS A 33 -1.55 -6.81 11.52
N GLU A 34 -2.11 -7.12 12.68
CA GLU A 34 -3.22 -8.07 12.81
C GLU A 34 -4.42 -7.75 11.89
N ARG A 35 -4.70 -6.46 11.63
CA ARG A 35 -5.78 -6.03 10.73
C ARG A 35 -5.52 -6.37 9.25
N PHE A 36 -4.31 -6.79 8.89
CA PHE A 36 -3.99 -7.27 7.54
C PHE A 36 -4.38 -8.74 7.33
N LYS A 37 -4.76 -9.46 8.38
CA LYS A 37 -5.28 -10.82 8.21
C LYS A 37 -6.56 -10.78 7.38
N GLY A 38 -6.59 -11.57 6.31
CA GLY A 38 -7.68 -11.58 5.33
C GLY A 38 -7.71 -10.36 4.38
N ALA A 39 -6.64 -9.57 4.30
CA ALA A 39 -6.52 -8.50 3.30
C ALA A 39 -6.47 -9.08 1.88
N GLN A 40 -7.26 -8.51 0.96
CA GLN A 40 -7.40 -9.03 -0.41
C GLN A 40 -6.88 -8.06 -1.48
N HIS A 41 -6.72 -6.77 -1.15
CA HIS A 41 -6.36 -5.74 -2.11
C HIS A 41 -5.25 -4.85 -1.58
N ILE A 42 -4.22 -4.67 -2.42
CA ILE A 42 -3.14 -3.73 -2.17
C ILE A 42 -2.82 -2.93 -3.44
N ALA A 43 -2.27 -1.73 -3.26
CA ALA A 43 -1.70 -0.93 -4.33
C ALA A 43 -0.45 -0.21 -3.83
N ALA A 44 0.61 -0.17 -4.64
CA ALA A 44 1.87 0.48 -4.27
C ALA A 44 2.20 1.59 -5.26
N ALA A 45 2.57 2.77 -4.76
CA ALA A 45 3.15 3.84 -5.57
C ALA A 45 3.83 4.90 -4.68
N GLY A 46 4.84 5.59 -5.21
CA GLY A 46 5.44 6.76 -4.56
C GLY A 46 5.99 6.47 -3.15
N GLY A 47 6.61 5.29 -2.95
CA GLY A 47 7.15 4.88 -1.67
C GLY A 47 6.11 4.50 -0.62
N LYS A 48 4.85 4.30 -1.02
CA LYS A 48 3.75 3.90 -0.14
C LYS A 48 3.06 2.65 -0.65
N VAL A 49 2.59 1.83 0.29
CA VAL A 49 1.72 0.68 0.03
C VAL A 49 0.40 0.91 0.74
N CYS A 50 -0.69 0.92 -0.02
CA CYS A 50 -2.05 0.95 0.49
C CYS A 50 -2.56 -0.49 0.65
N VAL A 51 -3.10 -0.84 1.81
CA VAL A 51 -3.65 -2.16 2.12
C VAL A 51 -5.10 -2.02 2.56
N VAL A 52 -6.02 -2.71 1.89
CA VAL A 52 -7.40 -2.86 2.37
C VAL A 52 -7.41 -3.95 3.45
N ALA A 53 -7.75 -3.58 4.67
CA ALA A 53 -7.79 -4.49 5.81
C ALA A 53 -8.79 -5.64 5.61
N GLY A 54 -8.57 -6.75 6.33
CA GLY A 54 -9.49 -7.89 6.33
C GLY A 54 -10.92 -7.47 6.63
N GLY A 55 -11.86 -7.97 5.84
CA GLY A 55 -13.27 -7.59 5.94
C GLY A 55 -13.61 -6.16 5.52
N GLY A 56 -12.65 -5.42 4.94
CA GLY A 56 -12.84 -4.08 4.37
C GLY A 56 -12.97 -2.96 5.38
N GLY A 57 -12.61 -3.20 6.65
CA GLY A 57 -12.78 -2.25 7.74
C GLY A 57 -11.71 -1.17 7.84
N GLY A 58 -11.09 -0.75 6.73
CA GLY A 58 -10.04 0.28 6.72
C GLY A 58 -9.09 0.17 5.54
N ILE A 59 -8.54 1.30 5.11
CA ILE A 59 -7.42 1.38 4.17
C ILE A 59 -6.20 1.90 4.91
N PHE A 60 -5.15 1.09 4.99
CA PHE A 60 -3.90 1.44 5.63
C PHE A 60 -2.93 1.95 4.59
N VAL A 61 -2.38 3.15 4.80
CA VAL A 61 -1.32 3.72 3.98
C VAL A 61 -0.02 3.54 4.75
N VAL A 62 0.86 2.68 4.24
CA VAL A 62 2.15 2.34 4.86
C VAL A 62 3.26 3.02 4.07
N ASP A 63 3.99 3.95 4.70
CA ASP A 63 5.20 4.54 4.11
C ASP A 63 6.38 3.59 4.30
N VAL A 64 6.82 3.00 3.19
CA VAL A 64 7.88 2.00 3.17
C VAL A 64 9.26 2.61 2.93
N THR A 65 9.36 3.94 2.88
CA THR A 65 10.63 4.67 2.70
C THR A 65 11.24 5.15 4.02
N ASP A 66 10.45 5.21 5.08
CA ASP A 66 10.87 5.63 6.41
C ASP A 66 11.18 4.44 7.33
N ALA A 67 12.13 4.63 8.25
CA ALA A 67 12.40 3.74 9.38
C ALA A 67 12.38 4.55 10.69
N PRO A 68 11.45 4.31 11.63
CA PRO A 68 10.39 3.29 11.58
C PRO A 68 9.31 3.61 10.54
N VAL A 69 8.65 2.57 10.05
CA VAL A 69 7.54 2.66 9.10
C VAL A 69 6.43 3.55 9.67
N LYS A 70 5.95 4.49 8.87
CA LYS A 70 4.81 5.36 9.21
C LYS A 70 3.53 4.80 8.61
N VAL A 71 2.44 4.87 9.38
CA VAL A 71 1.14 4.31 8.98
C VAL A 71 0.02 5.30 9.24
N TRP A 72 -0.86 5.46 8.26
CA TRP A 72 -2.13 6.17 8.41
C TRP A 72 -3.28 5.24 8.06
N VAL A 73 -4.43 5.43 8.71
CA VAL A 73 -5.63 4.63 8.46
C VAL A 73 -6.75 5.54 7.97
N VAL A 74 -7.35 5.17 6.85
CA VAL A 74 -8.57 5.77 6.33
C VAL A 74 -9.71 4.80 6.64
N GLU A 75 -10.57 5.19 7.57
CA GLU A 75 -11.74 4.39 7.94
C GLU A 75 -12.86 4.58 6.88
N PRO A 76 -13.55 3.50 6.47
CA PRO A 76 -14.68 3.62 5.58
C PRO A 76 -15.85 4.36 6.28
N PRO A 77 -16.74 5.02 5.53
CA PRO A 77 -17.96 5.57 6.09
C PRO A 77 -18.78 4.51 6.84
N ALA A 78 -19.51 4.91 7.87
CA ALA A 78 -20.32 4.00 8.67
C ALA A 78 -21.28 3.17 7.79
N GLY A 79 -21.26 1.84 7.98
CA GLY A 79 -22.07 0.90 7.19
C GLY A 79 -21.44 0.46 5.86
N TYR A 80 -20.27 0.99 5.49
CA TYR A 80 -19.57 0.63 4.26
C TYR A 80 -18.27 -0.12 4.52
N LYS A 81 -17.77 -0.80 3.48
CA LYS A 81 -16.51 -1.55 3.48
C LYS A 81 -15.67 -1.12 2.29
N ALA A 82 -14.38 -0.94 2.51
CA ALA A 82 -13.42 -0.82 1.42
C ALA A 82 -13.30 -2.17 0.72
N VAL A 83 -13.46 -2.18 -0.60
CA VAL A 83 -13.37 -3.40 -1.42
C VAL A 83 -12.20 -3.37 -2.39
N ALA A 84 -11.68 -2.19 -2.73
CA ALA A 84 -10.54 -2.04 -3.63
C ALA A 84 -9.83 -0.70 -3.36
N VAL A 85 -8.56 -0.62 -3.74
CA VAL A 85 -7.77 0.60 -3.68
C VAL A 85 -6.96 0.75 -4.96
N HIS A 86 -6.92 1.97 -5.50
CA HIS A 86 -6.12 2.33 -6.66
C HIS A 86 -5.36 3.62 -6.34
N VAL A 87 -4.07 3.67 -6.67
CA VAL A 87 -3.29 4.89 -6.55
C VAL A 87 -3.27 5.58 -7.91
N LEU A 88 -3.95 6.73 -8.00
CA LEU A 88 -3.98 7.51 -9.23
C LEU A 88 -2.72 8.38 -9.34
N PRO A 89 -2.20 8.63 -10.56
CA PRO A 89 -1.18 9.63 -10.78
C PRO A 89 -1.64 10.98 -10.21
N ARG A 90 -0.69 11.77 -9.70
CA ARG A 90 -1.00 13.16 -9.35
C ARG A 90 -1.47 13.85 -10.63
N MET A 91 -2.67 14.45 -10.60
CA MET A 91 -3.12 15.31 -11.69
C MET A 91 -2.11 16.44 -11.84
N SER A 92 -1.35 16.42 -12.94
CA SER A 92 -0.55 17.55 -13.37
C SER A 92 -1.51 18.69 -13.71
N ARG A 93 -1.20 19.91 -13.26
CA ARG A 93 -1.89 21.10 -13.74
C ARG A 93 -1.76 21.14 -15.26
N PRO A 94 -2.85 21.32 -16.03
CA PRO A 94 -2.71 21.50 -17.47
C PRO A 94 -1.79 22.69 -17.72
N GLU A 95 -0.78 22.51 -18.58
CA GLU A 95 -0.05 23.63 -19.15
C GLU A 95 -1.04 24.41 -20.02
N TRP A 96 -1.73 25.38 -19.42
CA TRP A 96 -2.23 26.48 -20.23
C TRP A 96 -0.98 27.29 -20.60
N SER A 97 -0.43 27.01 -21.77
CA SER A 97 0.53 27.91 -22.40
C SER A 97 -0.23 29.20 -22.67
N THR A 98 0.15 30.27 -21.98
CA THR A 98 -0.28 31.63 -22.29
C THR A 98 0.04 31.89 -23.77
N VAL A 99 -1.00 32.03 -24.58
CA VAL A 99 -0.91 32.66 -25.91
C VAL A 99 -0.76 34.17 -25.76
#